data_AF-A0A357CVV2-F1
#
_entry.id   AF-A0A357CVV2-F1
#
_cell.length_a   1.000
_cell.length_b   1.000
_cell.length_c   1.000
_cell.angle_alpha   90.00
_cell.angle_beta   90.00
_cell.angle_gamma   90.00
#
_symmetry.space_group_name_H-M   'P 1'
#
loop_
_entity.id
_entity.type
_entity.pdbx_description
1 polymer ?
#
loop_
_entity_poly.entity_id
_entity_poly.type
_entity_poly.pdbx_seq_one_letter_code
_entity_poly.pdbx_strand_id
1 'polypeptide(L)'
;MNFSKTIDFLLENAFTSIKYLIHRDMLKTPIDDPMMQAEVLKQPVVQKILAKQHPDGWIGYELHGNDSIEAVMRLVELGVEPENEHIKRAINALLTPEIARQHKNHFAAGDALDADGRGGNKAITAGILAAARVSEDTQPLADEIELSFKHLSGALAHKSIDDFTVQGAKFRYYKPCVKFPGANHIGVLANTIGWRTDENLKTAKAAMTHCYSLMKDVDGYIMFRKPKEYGGSFMGPFNYGWQSFNPVDMAGLQWMIDNPNRYTFGFWLRSITGHPDWAIQTTQSYELLAELLEADTLMDIMNDKTLQGFRRIS
;
A
#
# COMPACT_ATOMS: atom_id res chain seq x y z
N MET A 1 5.41 4.45 -25.35
CA MET A 1 5.65 2.99 -25.36
C MET A 1 4.39 2.31 -25.87
N ASN A 2 4.54 1.32 -26.75
CA ASN A 2 3.41 0.51 -27.23
C ASN A 2 3.38 -0.80 -26.42
N PHE A 3 2.51 -0.88 -25.43
CA PHE A 3 2.40 -2.05 -24.56
C PHE A 3 1.59 -3.19 -25.17
N SER A 4 1.11 -3.09 -26.41
CA SER A 4 0.22 -4.09 -27.04
C SER A 4 0.76 -5.51 -26.90
N LYS A 5 2.04 -5.74 -27.22
CA LYS A 5 2.65 -7.08 -27.12
C LYS A 5 2.63 -7.64 -25.70
N THR A 6 2.89 -6.81 -24.69
CA THR A 6 2.88 -7.25 -23.29
C THR A 6 1.45 -7.51 -22.81
N ILE A 7 0.52 -6.65 -23.22
CA ILE A 7 -0.91 -6.81 -22.94
C ILE A 7 -1.41 -8.12 -23.55
N ASP A 8 -1.13 -8.36 -24.82
CA ASP A 8 -1.55 -9.58 -25.54
C ASP A 8 -0.97 -10.83 -24.85
N PHE A 9 0.33 -10.81 -24.53
CA PHE A 9 0.97 -11.90 -23.79
C PHE A 9 0.29 -12.19 -22.43
N LEU A 10 -0.03 -11.15 -21.65
CA LEU A 10 -0.69 -11.32 -20.35
C LEU A 10 -2.14 -11.78 -20.51
N LEU A 11 -2.87 -11.27 -21.50
CA LEU A 11 -4.24 -11.71 -21.79
C LEU A 11 -4.28 -13.17 -22.25
N GLU A 12 -3.24 -13.66 -22.91
CA GLU A 12 -3.11 -15.08 -23.27
C GLU A 12 -2.75 -15.94 -22.04
N ASN A 13 -1.75 -15.53 -21.26
CA ASN A 13 -1.05 -16.43 -20.33
C ASN A 13 -1.35 -16.21 -18.84
N ALA A 14 -1.87 -15.05 -18.44
CA ALA A 14 -2.04 -14.74 -17.01
C ALA A 14 -3.29 -15.39 -16.40
N PHE A 15 -3.40 -15.37 -15.06
CA PHE A 15 -4.62 -15.81 -14.37
C PHE A 15 -5.76 -14.82 -14.55
N THR A 16 -7.01 -15.27 -14.31
CA THR A 16 -8.24 -14.50 -14.49
C THR A 16 -8.19 -13.12 -13.84
N SER A 17 -7.66 -12.98 -12.62
CA SER A 17 -7.49 -11.67 -11.97
C SER A 17 -6.70 -10.69 -12.82
N ILE A 18 -5.56 -11.10 -13.36
CA ILE A 18 -4.69 -10.21 -14.14
C ILE A 18 -5.39 -9.82 -15.45
N LYS A 19 -6.01 -10.79 -16.13
CA LYS A 19 -6.78 -10.51 -17.35
C LYS A 19 -7.91 -9.52 -17.09
N TYR A 20 -8.64 -9.72 -16.00
CA TYR A 20 -9.71 -8.84 -15.55
C TYR A 20 -9.20 -7.41 -15.31
N LEU A 21 -8.12 -7.26 -14.55
CA LEU A 21 -7.52 -5.96 -14.24
C LEU A 21 -7.00 -5.25 -15.49
N ILE A 22 -6.41 -5.97 -16.45
CA ILE A 22 -5.99 -5.39 -17.74
C ILE A 22 -7.20 -4.83 -18.49
N HIS A 23 -8.28 -5.60 -18.61
CA HIS A 23 -9.51 -5.12 -19.25
C HIS A 23 -10.08 -3.88 -18.53
N ARG A 24 -10.13 -3.91 -17.19
CA ARG A 24 -10.66 -2.80 -16.37
C ARG A 24 -9.83 -1.54 -16.43
N ASP A 25 -8.56 -1.69 -16.10
CA ASP A 25 -7.74 -0.58 -15.66
C ASP A 25 -6.87 -0.06 -16.80
N MET A 26 -6.46 -0.93 -17.74
CA MET A 26 -5.64 -0.55 -18.89
C MET A 26 -6.46 -0.32 -20.16
N LEU A 27 -7.28 -1.28 -20.55
CA LEU A 27 -8.05 -1.23 -21.80
C LEU A 27 -9.37 -0.47 -21.66
N LYS A 28 -9.81 -0.19 -20.42
CA LYS A 28 -11.09 0.46 -20.10
C LYS A 28 -12.28 -0.20 -20.82
N THR A 29 -12.19 -1.51 -21.04
CA THR A 29 -13.28 -2.27 -21.64
C THR A 29 -14.42 -2.34 -20.61
N PRO A 30 -15.68 -2.02 -20.99
CA PRO A 30 -16.81 -2.23 -20.09
C PRO A 30 -16.83 -3.68 -19.63
N ILE A 31 -16.82 -3.90 -18.31
CA ILE A 31 -16.78 -5.25 -17.74
C ILE A 31 -18.17 -5.66 -17.29
N ASP A 32 -19.14 -5.34 -18.14
CA ASP A 32 -20.51 -5.83 -18.01
C ASP A 32 -20.61 -7.29 -18.45
N ASP A 33 -19.51 -8.04 -18.40
CA ASP A 33 -19.48 -9.49 -18.52
C ASP A 33 -19.42 -10.12 -17.11
N PRO A 34 -20.59 -10.47 -16.53
CA PRO A 34 -20.70 -11.22 -15.28
C PRO A 34 -19.82 -12.46 -15.22
N MET A 35 -19.45 -13.06 -16.37
CA MET A 35 -18.64 -14.27 -16.41
C MET A 35 -17.23 -14.02 -15.88
N MET A 36 -16.61 -12.87 -16.17
CA MET A 36 -15.25 -12.61 -15.68
C MET A 36 -15.21 -12.41 -14.16
N GLN A 37 -16.19 -11.71 -13.58
CA GLN A 37 -16.30 -11.57 -12.12
C GLN A 37 -16.58 -12.92 -11.44
N ALA A 38 -17.44 -13.76 -12.04
CA ALA A 38 -17.70 -15.10 -11.52
C ALA A 38 -16.42 -15.96 -11.48
N GLU A 39 -15.57 -15.87 -12.51
CA GLU A 39 -14.29 -16.58 -12.55
C GLU A 39 -13.27 -15.97 -11.57
N VAL A 40 -13.24 -14.64 -11.38
CA VAL A 40 -12.41 -14.02 -10.34
C VAL A 40 -12.76 -14.57 -8.97
N LEU A 41 -14.06 -14.63 -8.66
CA LEU A 41 -14.57 -15.14 -7.39
C LEU A 41 -14.20 -16.61 -7.16
N LYS A 42 -14.17 -17.45 -8.20
CA LYS A 42 -13.82 -18.88 -8.08
C LYS A 42 -12.33 -19.14 -7.76
N GLN A 43 -11.46 -18.13 -7.86
CA GLN A 43 -10.04 -18.35 -7.63
C GLN A 43 -9.74 -18.81 -6.19
N PRO A 44 -8.85 -19.81 -5.99
CA PRO A 44 -8.58 -20.37 -4.67
C PRO A 44 -8.16 -19.33 -3.62
N VAL A 45 -7.38 -18.32 -4.00
CA VAL A 45 -6.95 -17.24 -3.09
C VAL A 45 -8.12 -16.36 -2.66
N VAL A 46 -9.05 -16.05 -3.58
CA VAL A 46 -10.26 -15.27 -3.27
C VAL A 46 -11.17 -16.07 -2.35
N GLN A 47 -11.46 -17.33 -2.70
CA GLN A 47 -12.27 -18.23 -1.88
C GLN A 47 -11.70 -18.42 -0.48
N LYS A 48 -10.37 -18.52 -0.34
CA LYS A 48 -9.71 -18.62 0.97
C LYS A 48 -9.94 -17.39 1.84
N ILE A 49 -9.98 -16.19 1.26
CA ILE A 49 -10.26 -14.96 2.00
C ILE A 49 -11.76 -14.89 2.34
N LEU A 50 -12.64 -15.13 1.37
CA LEU A 50 -14.09 -15.06 1.55
C LEU A 50 -14.60 -16.09 2.59
N ALA A 51 -13.98 -17.26 2.68
CA ALA A 51 -14.29 -18.29 3.68
C ALA A 51 -14.04 -17.83 5.14
N LYS A 52 -13.29 -16.74 5.34
CA LYS A 52 -13.06 -16.13 6.66
C LYS A 52 -14.09 -15.05 7.01
N GLN A 53 -15.10 -14.83 6.18
CA GLN A 53 -16.14 -13.86 6.48
C GLN A 53 -17.11 -14.43 7.52
N HIS A 54 -17.24 -13.73 8.63
CA HIS A 54 -18.16 -14.03 9.71
C HIS A 54 -19.62 -13.71 9.32
N PRO A 55 -20.61 -14.26 10.06
CA PRO A 55 -22.03 -13.95 9.80
C PRO A 55 -22.37 -12.45 9.89
N ASP A 56 -21.69 -11.71 10.77
CA ASP A 56 -21.82 -10.25 10.93
C ASP A 56 -21.19 -9.44 9.78
N GLY A 57 -20.48 -10.10 8.86
CA GLY A 57 -19.84 -9.48 7.70
C GLY A 57 -18.35 -9.22 7.87
N TRP A 58 -17.80 -9.32 9.09
CA TRP A 58 -16.37 -9.09 9.33
C TRP A 58 -15.51 -10.16 8.65
N ILE A 59 -14.32 -9.79 8.15
CA ILE A 59 -13.38 -10.74 7.54
C ILE A 59 -12.14 -10.87 8.44
N GLY A 60 -11.77 -12.11 8.77
CA GLY A 60 -10.62 -12.36 9.66
C GLY A 60 -10.95 -12.12 11.13
N TYR A 61 -9.94 -11.90 11.96
CA TYR A 61 -10.07 -11.80 13.41
C TYR A 61 -9.87 -10.39 13.97
N GLU A 62 -9.11 -9.55 13.28
CA GLU A 62 -8.66 -8.25 13.78
C GLU A 62 -8.73 -7.11 12.77
N LEU A 63 -8.53 -5.87 13.24
CA LEU A 63 -8.51 -4.70 12.36
C LEU A 63 -7.24 -4.66 11.50
N HIS A 64 -6.09 -4.89 12.10
CA HIS A 64 -4.78 -4.76 11.44
C HIS A 64 -3.90 -5.98 11.74
N GLY A 65 -3.32 -6.61 10.71
CA GLY A 65 -2.48 -7.79 10.86
C GLY A 65 -2.62 -8.83 9.75
N ASN A 66 -2.23 -10.08 10.01
CA ASN A 66 -2.21 -11.15 9.00
C ASN A 66 -3.59 -11.80 8.77
N ASP A 67 -4.41 -11.84 9.81
CA ASP A 67 -5.78 -12.37 9.75
C ASP A 67 -6.76 -11.24 10.09
N SER A 68 -6.78 -10.23 9.23
CA SER A 68 -7.49 -8.98 9.49
C SER A 68 -8.48 -8.63 8.37
N ILE A 69 -9.36 -7.68 8.68
CA ILE A 69 -10.32 -7.12 7.71
C ILE A 69 -9.63 -6.33 6.58
N GLU A 70 -8.33 -6.01 6.70
CA GLU A 70 -7.51 -5.49 5.58
C GLU A 70 -7.47 -6.46 4.39
N ALA A 71 -7.84 -7.73 4.57
CA ALA A 71 -8.03 -8.67 3.47
C ALA A 71 -9.02 -8.16 2.40
N VAL A 72 -9.90 -7.21 2.73
CA VAL A 72 -10.72 -6.46 1.76
C VAL A 72 -9.85 -5.78 0.70
N MET A 73 -8.75 -5.13 1.09
CA MET A 73 -7.82 -4.49 0.15
C MET A 73 -7.25 -5.53 -0.83
N ARG A 74 -6.88 -6.72 -0.31
CA ARG A 74 -6.39 -7.82 -1.14
C ARG A 74 -7.45 -8.36 -2.10
N LEU A 75 -8.72 -8.44 -1.70
CA LEU A 75 -9.81 -8.84 -2.58
C LEU A 75 -9.95 -7.85 -3.76
N VAL A 76 -9.89 -6.54 -3.49
CA VAL A 76 -9.94 -5.51 -4.52
C VAL A 76 -8.73 -5.56 -5.45
N GLU A 77 -7.52 -5.77 -4.91
CA GLU A 77 -6.30 -5.98 -5.70
C GLU A 77 -6.39 -7.22 -6.60
N LEU A 78 -7.10 -8.26 -6.17
CA LEU A 78 -7.37 -9.47 -6.95
C LEU A 78 -8.49 -9.27 -7.97
N GLY A 79 -9.10 -8.08 -8.04
CA GLY A 79 -10.15 -7.75 -9.00
C GLY A 79 -11.55 -8.09 -8.53
N VAL A 80 -11.80 -8.35 -7.24
CA VAL A 80 -13.17 -8.41 -6.72
C VAL A 80 -13.75 -7.01 -6.70
N GLU A 81 -14.89 -6.81 -7.36
CA GLU A 81 -15.48 -5.48 -7.45
C GLU A 81 -16.02 -4.98 -6.09
N PRO A 82 -15.85 -3.68 -5.77
CA PRO A 82 -16.35 -3.12 -4.51
C PRO A 82 -17.86 -3.28 -4.30
N GLU A 83 -18.62 -3.36 -5.40
CA GLU A 83 -20.07 -3.59 -5.37
C GLU A 83 -20.47 -5.02 -4.98
N ASN A 84 -19.49 -5.93 -4.87
CA ASN A 84 -19.73 -7.30 -4.43
C ASN A 84 -20.26 -7.34 -2.99
N GLU A 85 -21.27 -8.18 -2.75
CA GLU A 85 -21.93 -8.31 -1.44
C GLU A 85 -20.97 -8.67 -0.29
N HIS A 86 -19.90 -9.44 -0.56
CA HIS A 86 -18.90 -9.73 0.47
C HIS A 86 -18.14 -8.48 0.90
N ILE A 87 -17.78 -7.60 -0.04
CA ILE A 87 -17.11 -6.32 0.25
C ILE A 87 -18.07 -5.40 1.00
N LYS A 88 -19.31 -5.23 0.51
CA LYS A 88 -20.34 -4.42 1.18
C LYS A 88 -20.59 -4.85 2.62
N ARG A 89 -20.71 -6.15 2.87
CA ARG A 89 -20.87 -6.70 4.22
C ARG A 89 -19.66 -6.42 5.12
N ALA A 90 -18.45 -6.54 4.59
CA ALA A 90 -17.23 -6.21 5.33
C ALA A 90 -17.14 -4.72 5.66
N ILE A 91 -17.44 -3.84 4.72
CA ILE A 91 -17.47 -2.39 4.96
C ILE A 91 -18.54 -2.03 5.99
N ASN A 92 -19.73 -2.62 5.90
CA ASN A 92 -20.78 -2.40 6.88
C ASN A 92 -20.35 -2.86 8.29
N ALA A 93 -19.73 -4.03 8.42
CA ALA A 93 -19.17 -4.53 9.67
C ALA A 93 -18.09 -3.59 10.25
N LEU A 94 -17.21 -3.07 9.39
CA LEU A 94 -16.14 -2.13 9.76
C LEU A 94 -16.70 -0.79 10.26
N LEU A 95 -17.75 -0.28 9.62
CA LEU A 95 -18.36 1.01 9.94
C LEU A 95 -19.39 0.94 11.09
N THR A 96 -19.85 -0.25 11.47
CA THR A 96 -20.81 -0.44 12.56
C THR A 96 -20.06 -0.62 13.88
N PRO A 97 -20.08 0.37 14.81
CA PRO A 97 -19.27 0.33 16.02
C PRO A 97 -19.56 -0.89 16.91
N GLU A 98 -20.81 -1.36 16.93
CA GLU A 98 -21.25 -2.53 17.70
C GLU A 98 -20.63 -3.83 17.18
N ILE A 99 -20.40 -3.92 15.85
CA ILE A 99 -19.74 -5.07 15.23
C ILE A 99 -18.23 -4.92 15.37
N ALA A 100 -17.66 -3.78 14.97
CA ALA A 100 -16.22 -3.54 14.99
C ALA A 100 -15.60 -3.75 16.38
N ARG A 101 -16.31 -3.38 17.46
CA ARG A 101 -15.84 -3.60 18.85
C ARG A 101 -15.80 -5.06 19.30
N GLN A 102 -16.49 -5.97 18.61
CA GLN A 102 -16.46 -7.41 18.92
C GLN A 102 -15.19 -8.10 18.40
N HIS A 103 -14.57 -7.51 17.38
CA HIS A 103 -13.35 -8.04 16.76
C HIS A 103 -12.13 -7.45 17.46
N LYS A 104 -11.21 -8.32 17.88
CA LYS A 104 -10.07 -7.87 18.70
C LYS A 104 -9.14 -7.01 17.88
N ASN A 105 -8.69 -5.91 18.46
CA ASN A 105 -7.64 -5.11 17.88
C ASN A 105 -6.31 -5.35 18.60
N HIS A 106 -5.42 -6.18 18.02
CA HIS A 106 -4.09 -6.40 18.59
C HIS A 106 -3.09 -5.31 18.22
N PHE A 107 -3.49 -4.32 17.41
CA PHE A 107 -2.66 -3.17 17.12
C PHE A 107 -2.57 -2.24 18.33
N ALA A 108 -1.73 -2.63 19.30
CA ALA A 108 -1.57 -1.99 20.61
C ALA A 108 -1.00 -0.55 20.55
N ALA A 109 -0.76 -0.01 19.36
CA ALA A 109 -0.40 1.38 19.11
C ALA A 109 -1.46 2.18 18.36
N GLY A 110 -2.55 1.57 17.88
CA GLY A 110 -3.55 2.25 17.07
C GLY A 110 -4.14 3.46 17.77
N ASP A 111 -4.68 3.27 18.98
CA ASP A 111 -5.26 4.38 19.75
C ASP A 111 -4.21 5.43 20.13
N ALA A 112 -2.97 5.02 20.36
CA ALA A 112 -1.87 5.92 20.70
C ALA A 112 -1.44 6.79 19.50
N LEU A 113 -1.45 6.21 18.29
CA LEU A 113 -1.18 6.91 17.04
C LEU A 113 -2.33 7.84 16.65
N ASP A 114 -3.57 7.42 16.87
CA ASP A 114 -4.76 8.26 16.68
C ASP A 114 -4.72 9.47 17.64
N ALA A 115 -4.36 9.25 18.90
CA ALA A 115 -4.22 10.32 19.90
C ALA A 115 -3.04 11.28 19.60
N ASP A 116 -1.92 10.78 19.08
CA ASP A 116 -0.80 11.61 18.61
C ASP A 116 -1.12 12.36 17.30
N GLY A 117 -2.23 11.99 16.66
CA GLY A 117 -2.66 12.56 15.39
C GLY A 117 -1.73 12.18 14.25
N ARG A 118 -1.32 10.91 14.18
CA ARG A 118 -0.51 10.28 13.12
C ARG A 118 -1.26 9.21 12.33
N GLY A 119 -2.52 8.95 12.63
CA GLY A 119 -3.32 7.95 11.92
C GLY A 119 -2.96 6.51 12.33
N GLY A 120 -3.63 6.01 13.36
CA GLY A 120 -3.52 4.66 13.89
C GLY A 120 -4.64 3.77 13.38
N ASN A 121 -5.58 3.40 14.25
CA ASN A 121 -6.72 2.56 13.86
C ASN A 121 -7.58 3.25 12.79
N LYS A 122 -7.73 4.58 12.90
CA LYS A 122 -8.46 5.38 11.92
C LYS A 122 -7.83 5.31 10.53
N ALA A 123 -6.50 5.40 10.42
CA ALA A 123 -5.82 5.33 9.14
C ALA A 123 -5.91 3.93 8.49
N ILE A 124 -5.88 2.86 9.29
CA ILE A 124 -6.12 1.50 8.77
C ILE A 124 -7.54 1.38 8.24
N THR A 125 -8.54 1.80 9.02
CA THR A 125 -9.94 1.83 8.58
C THR A 125 -10.11 2.66 7.31
N ALA A 126 -9.55 3.87 7.26
CA ALA A 126 -9.59 4.73 6.08
C ALA A 126 -8.92 4.08 4.86
N GLY A 127 -7.78 3.40 5.04
CA GLY A 127 -7.12 2.66 3.96
C GLY A 127 -8.01 1.57 3.36
N ILE A 128 -8.76 0.84 4.20
CA ILE A 128 -9.72 -0.18 3.75
C ILE A 128 -10.90 0.47 3.00
N LEU A 129 -11.46 1.55 3.55
CA LEU A 129 -12.57 2.28 2.92
C LEU A 129 -12.16 2.87 1.55
N ALA A 130 -10.96 3.44 1.47
CA ALA A 130 -10.40 3.99 0.23
C ALA A 130 -10.20 2.89 -0.83
N ALA A 131 -9.60 1.76 -0.44
CA ALA A 131 -9.43 0.62 -1.36
C ALA A 131 -10.79 0.07 -1.85
N ALA A 132 -11.79 0.02 -0.97
CA ALA A 132 -13.15 -0.37 -1.31
C ALA A 132 -13.96 0.74 -2.02
N ARG A 133 -13.34 1.85 -2.43
CA ARG A 133 -13.97 2.95 -3.16
C ARG A 133 -15.24 3.50 -2.49
N VAL A 134 -15.26 3.47 -1.16
CA VAL A 134 -16.33 4.10 -0.37
C VAL A 134 -16.28 5.62 -0.58
N SER A 135 -17.43 6.30 -0.49
CA SER A 135 -17.49 7.75 -0.60
C SER A 135 -16.48 8.42 0.34
N GLU A 136 -15.67 9.34 -0.20
CA GLU A 136 -14.63 10.07 0.55
C GLU A 136 -15.21 10.97 1.66
N ASP A 137 -16.51 11.26 1.63
CA ASP A 137 -17.22 11.98 2.71
C ASP A 137 -17.52 11.09 3.95
N THR A 138 -17.23 9.79 3.87
CA THR A 138 -17.50 8.83 4.94
C THR A 138 -16.46 8.95 6.05
N GLN A 139 -16.86 8.87 7.31
CA GLN A 139 -15.93 8.85 8.43
C GLN A 139 -15.47 7.42 8.78
N PRO A 140 -14.19 7.19 9.15
CA PRO A 140 -13.13 8.18 9.35
C PRO A 140 -12.32 8.56 8.08
N LEU A 141 -12.75 8.14 6.88
CA LEU A 141 -11.99 8.36 5.65
C LEU A 141 -11.76 9.85 5.34
N ALA A 142 -12.80 10.69 5.43
CA ALA A 142 -12.68 12.13 5.21
C ALA A 142 -11.60 12.78 6.11
N ASP A 143 -11.65 12.50 7.42
CA ASP A 143 -10.70 13.02 8.40
C ASP A 143 -9.26 12.55 8.10
N GLU A 144 -9.10 11.29 7.69
CA GLU A 144 -7.78 10.73 7.40
C GLU A 144 -7.21 11.21 6.06
N ILE A 145 -8.03 11.57 5.08
CA ILE A 145 -7.57 12.26 3.85
C ILE A 145 -6.96 13.61 4.22
N GLU A 146 -7.69 14.42 5.00
CA GLU A 146 -7.20 15.73 5.45
C GLU A 146 -5.92 15.58 6.29
N LEU A 147 -5.93 14.67 7.27
CA LEU A 147 -4.79 14.39 8.13
C LEU A 147 -3.57 13.97 7.32
N SER A 148 -3.75 13.08 6.34
CA SER A 148 -2.67 12.59 5.49
C SER A 148 -2.07 13.69 4.64
N PHE A 149 -2.91 14.52 4.01
CA PHE A 149 -2.42 15.64 3.22
C PHE A 149 -1.68 16.68 4.08
N LYS A 150 -2.16 16.93 5.31
CA LYS A 150 -1.49 17.79 6.30
C LYS A 150 -0.12 17.26 6.72
N HIS A 151 0.04 15.95 6.88
CA HIS A 151 1.35 15.37 7.16
C HIS A 151 2.31 15.47 5.98
N LEU A 152 1.81 15.19 4.77
CA LEU A 152 2.60 15.28 3.55
C LEU A 152 3.10 16.72 3.33
N SER A 153 2.18 17.68 3.23
CA SER A 153 2.51 19.10 3.05
C SER A 153 3.34 19.67 4.19
N GLY A 154 3.06 19.27 5.44
CA GLY A 154 3.82 19.69 6.62
C GLY A 154 5.30 19.28 6.59
N ALA A 155 5.66 18.27 5.79
CA ALA A 155 7.03 17.83 5.67
C ALA A 155 7.96 18.91 5.06
N LEU A 156 7.40 19.82 4.25
CA LEU A 156 8.13 20.94 3.64
C LEU A 156 8.76 21.89 4.66
N ALA A 157 8.30 21.88 5.91
CA ALA A 157 8.85 22.72 6.98
C ALA A 157 10.15 22.17 7.59
N HIS A 158 10.47 20.88 7.38
CA HIS A 158 11.66 20.25 7.96
C HIS A 158 12.87 20.43 7.04
N LYS A 159 14.05 20.57 7.62
CA LYS A 159 15.33 20.70 6.92
C LYS A 159 16.23 19.48 7.08
N SER A 160 15.96 18.66 8.08
CA SER A 160 16.74 17.47 8.40
C SER A 160 15.87 16.40 9.09
N ILE A 161 16.37 15.17 9.14
CA ILE A 161 15.72 14.07 9.88
C ILE A 161 15.56 14.38 11.37
N ASP A 162 16.47 15.16 11.94
CA ASP A 162 16.45 15.53 13.36
C ASP A 162 15.37 16.57 13.69
N ASP A 163 14.75 17.20 12.69
CA ASP A 163 13.64 18.13 12.92
C ASP A 163 12.38 17.39 13.37
N PHE A 164 12.16 16.18 12.85
CA PHE A 164 10.96 15.38 13.12
C PHE A 164 11.19 14.06 13.86
N THR A 165 12.45 13.72 14.15
CA THR A 165 12.77 12.52 14.93
C THR A 165 13.79 12.80 16.03
N VAL A 166 13.93 11.83 16.93
CA VAL A 166 14.97 11.78 17.95
C VAL A 166 15.70 10.44 17.82
N GLN A 167 17.04 10.47 17.77
CA GLN A 167 17.84 9.26 17.91
C GLN A 167 17.87 8.82 19.38
N GLY A 168 17.17 7.73 19.69
CA GLY A 168 17.28 7.06 20.98
C GLY A 168 18.49 6.12 21.03
N ALA A 169 18.71 5.52 22.21
CA ALA A 169 19.80 4.56 22.42
C ALA A 169 19.72 3.32 21.51
N LYS A 170 18.50 2.89 21.16
CA LYS A 170 18.25 1.70 20.32
C LYS A 170 17.58 2.03 18.99
N PHE A 171 16.67 2.99 18.98
CA PHE A 171 15.84 3.30 17.83
C PHE A 171 15.76 4.80 17.60
N ARG A 172 15.69 5.21 16.34
CA ARG A 172 15.20 6.53 15.97
C ARG A 172 13.67 6.52 16.00
N TYR A 173 13.06 7.56 16.54
CA TYR A 173 11.60 7.63 16.67
C TYR A 173 11.05 9.03 16.42
N TYR A 174 9.80 9.13 15.98
CA TYR A 174 9.13 10.41 15.73
C TYR A 174 8.99 11.24 17.01
N LYS A 175 9.18 12.56 16.87
CA LYS A 175 8.77 13.51 17.90
C LYS A 175 7.23 13.53 18.00
N PRO A 176 6.64 13.77 19.18
CA PRO A 176 5.19 13.86 19.34
C PRO A 176 4.56 14.90 18.41
N CYS A 177 3.37 14.60 17.90
CA CYS A 177 2.54 15.48 17.07
C CYS A 177 3.20 16.00 15.76
N VAL A 178 4.35 15.45 15.35
CA VAL A 178 5.08 15.98 14.19
C VAL A 178 4.40 15.64 12.86
N LYS A 179 4.45 16.58 11.91
CA LYS A 179 3.89 16.42 10.58
C LYS A 179 4.96 15.96 9.60
N PHE A 180 5.04 14.65 9.44
CA PHE A 180 5.83 13.96 8.43
C PHE A 180 5.10 12.67 8.03
N PRO A 181 4.91 12.39 6.73
CA PRO A 181 4.07 11.30 6.27
C PRO A 181 4.67 9.92 6.59
N GLY A 182 3.78 8.96 6.80
CA GLY A 182 4.09 7.54 7.00
C GLY A 182 3.42 6.72 5.91
N ALA A 183 3.60 5.39 5.93
CA ALA A 183 3.05 4.53 4.88
C ALA A 183 1.53 4.63 4.74
N ASN A 184 0.79 4.66 5.86
CA ASN A 184 -0.67 4.78 5.84
C ASN A 184 -1.13 6.11 5.24
N HIS A 185 -0.47 7.22 5.58
CA HIS A 185 -0.80 8.53 5.01
C HIS A 185 -0.67 8.54 3.48
N ILE A 186 0.44 8.00 2.96
CA ILE A 186 0.64 7.92 1.50
C ILE A 186 -0.36 6.94 0.89
N GLY A 187 -0.66 5.82 1.54
CA GLY A 187 -1.62 4.83 1.09
C GLY A 187 -3.04 5.38 0.96
N VAL A 188 -3.52 6.15 1.95
CA VAL A 188 -4.84 6.81 1.91
C VAL A 188 -4.90 7.80 0.74
N LEU A 189 -3.89 8.68 0.60
CA LEU A 189 -3.83 9.64 -0.51
C LEU A 189 -3.74 8.96 -1.89
N ALA A 190 -3.00 7.85 -1.99
CA ALA A 190 -2.84 7.09 -3.24
C ALA A 190 -4.16 6.47 -3.72
N ASN A 191 -5.04 6.09 -2.79
CA ASN A 191 -6.32 5.44 -3.08
C ASN A 191 -7.53 6.39 -3.09
N THR A 192 -7.30 7.71 -3.01
CA THR A 192 -8.35 8.74 -3.00
C THR A 192 -8.06 9.81 -4.04
N ILE A 193 -9.11 10.48 -4.53
CA ILE A 193 -9.07 11.43 -5.65
C ILE A 193 -9.59 12.82 -5.28
N GLY A 194 -10.46 12.97 -4.28
CA GLY A 194 -11.14 14.24 -3.97
C GLY A 194 -10.17 15.35 -3.57
N TRP A 195 -9.04 14.99 -2.96
CA TRP A 195 -7.99 15.95 -2.58
C TRP A 195 -7.11 16.41 -3.75
N ARG A 196 -7.17 15.77 -4.93
CA ARG A 196 -6.22 15.97 -6.05
C ARG A 196 -6.53 17.20 -6.92
N THR A 197 -6.68 18.36 -6.31
CA THR A 197 -6.70 19.63 -7.06
C THR A 197 -5.30 19.92 -7.65
N ASP A 198 -5.21 20.76 -8.67
CA ASP A 198 -3.92 21.14 -9.29
C ASP A 198 -2.92 21.70 -8.26
N GLU A 199 -3.42 22.53 -7.34
CA GLU A 199 -2.63 23.11 -6.25
C GLU A 199 -2.15 22.03 -5.27
N ASN A 200 -3.02 21.11 -4.88
CA ASN A 200 -2.67 20.03 -3.97
C ASN A 200 -1.70 19.03 -4.61
N LEU A 201 -1.86 18.72 -5.89
CA LEU A 201 -0.92 17.86 -6.63
C LEU A 201 0.46 18.50 -6.75
N LYS A 202 0.54 19.81 -7.01
CA LYS A 202 1.81 20.55 -7.01
C LYS A 202 2.48 20.49 -5.64
N THR A 203 1.70 20.70 -4.58
CA THR A 203 2.18 20.63 -3.20
C THR A 203 2.65 19.22 -2.83
N ALA A 204 1.88 18.19 -3.18
CA ALA A 204 2.21 16.79 -2.93
C ALA A 204 3.51 16.38 -3.63
N LYS A 205 3.69 16.75 -4.91
CA LYS A 205 4.93 16.49 -5.66
C LYS A 205 6.14 17.13 -4.98
N ALA A 206 6.04 18.41 -4.63
CA ALA A 206 7.12 19.12 -3.93
C ALA A 206 7.44 18.46 -2.57
N ALA A 207 6.41 18.12 -1.80
CA ALA A 207 6.55 17.46 -0.51
C ALA A 207 7.18 16.06 -0.63
N MET A 208 6.79 15.27 -1.62
CA MET A 208 7.36 13.94 -1.87
C MET A 208 8.84 14.01 -2.23
N THR A 209 9.22 14.92 -3.14
CA THR A 209 10.63 15.14 -3.49
C THR A 209 11.45 15.60 -2.29
N HIS A 210 10.86 16.46 -1.46
CA HIS A 210 11.50 16.90 -0.22
C HIS A 210 11.66 15.77 0.81
N CYS A 211 10.60 14.97 1.04
CA CYS A 211 10.69 13.82 1.94
C CYS A 211 11.73 12.80 1.45
N TYR A 212 11.77 12.53 0.14
CA TYR A 212 12.76 11.65 -0.47
C TYR A 212 14.18 12.18 -0.25
N SER A 213 14.44 13.47 -0.48
CA SER A 213 15.77 14.05 -0.29
C SER A 213 16.26 13.93 1.16
N LEU A 214 15.36 14.05 2.13
CA LEU A 214 15.65 13.90 3.55
C LEU A 214 15.90 12.44 3.98
N MET A 215 15.33 11.46 3.27
CA MET A 215 15.20 10.09 3.75
C MET A 215 15.90 9.02 2.89
N LYS A 216 16.29 9.33 1.64
CA LYS A 216 16.84 8.35 0.69
C LYS A 216 18.12 7.65 1.16
N ASP A 217 18.91 8.34 1.99
CA ASP A 217 20.20 7.87 2.54
C ASP A 217 20.08 7.47 4.03
N VAL A 218 18.87 7.45 4.57
CA VAL A 218 18.64 7.10 5.97
C VAL A 218 18.46 5.60 6.08
N ASP A 219 19.42 4.94 6.72
CA ASP A 219 19.33 3.51 6.99
C ASP A 219 18.46 3.22 8.23
N GLY A 220 17.58 2.23 8.11
CA GLY A 220 16.78 1.69 9.20
C GLY A 220 15.36 2.27 9.32
N TYR A 221 14.67 1.82 10.36
CA TYR A 221 13.26 2.13 10.58
C TYR A 221 13.07 3.27 11.58
N ILE A 222 12.11 4.16 11.30
CA ILE A 222 11.65 5.15 12.28
C ILE A 222 10.48 4.55 13.06
N MET A 223 10.65 4.47 14.37
CA MET A 223 9.65 3.94 15.29
C MET A 223 8.70 5.04 15.77
N PHE A 224 7.54 4.64 16.28
CA PHE A 224 6.68 5.44 17.12
C PHE A 224 6.92 5.06 18.59
N ARG A 225 7.11 6.06 19.45
CA ARG A 225 7.19 5.83 20.90
C ARG A 225 5.85 6.18 21.51
N LYS A 226 5.14 5.18 22.05
CA LYS A 226 3.87 5.41 22.70
C LYS A 226 4.03 6.35 23.90
N PRO A 227 3.09 7.28 24.12
CA PRO A 227 3.00 8.00 25.39
C PRO A 227 2.83 7.03 26.57
N LYS A 228 3.11 7.48 27.79
CA LYS A 228 3.14 6.62 28.99
C LYS A 228 1.77 6.03 29.30
N GLU A 229 0.72 6.82 29.10
CA GLU A 229 -0.69 6.44 29.24
C GLU A 229 -1.10 5.31 28.28
N TYR A 230 -0.35 5.10 27.19
CA TYR A 230 -0.51 3.97 26.26
C TYR A 230 0.56 2.88 26.45
N GLY A 231 1.23 2.84 27.60
CA GLY A 231 2.20 1.81 27.99
C GLY A 231 3.66 2.10 27.62
N GLY A 232 3.98 3.23 26.99
CA GLY A 232 5.36 3.73 26.86
C GLY A 232 6.32 2.94 25.95
N SER A 233 5.88 1.88 25.28
CA SER A 233 6.71 1.04 24.41
C SER A 233 6.91 1.63 23.01
N PHE A 234 7.87 1.08 22.27
CA PHE A 234 8.12 1.42 20.86
C PHE A 234 7.34 0.48 19.93
N MET A 235 6.83 1.03 18.82
CA MET A 235 6.12 0.30 17.77
C MET A 235 6.57 0.79 16.40
N GLY A 236 6.66 -0.11 15.42
CA GLY A 236 7.11 0.24 14.07
C GLY A 236 7.49 -1.00 13.26
N PRO A 237 7.94 -0.80 12.01
CA PRO A 237 8.21 0.49 11.36
C PRO A 237 6.96 1.32 11.02
N PHE A 238 7.08 2.64 11.03
CA PHE A 238 6.00 3.57 10.62
C PHE A 238 6.39 4.46 9.42
N ASN A 239 7.67 4.53 9.07
CA ASN A 239 8.13 5.31 7.93
C ASN A 239 7.67 4.68 6.61
N TYR A 240 7.49 5.54 5.60
CA TYR A 240 7.37 5.09 4.23
C TYR A 240 8.70 4.52 3.72
N GLY A 241 8.64 3.62 2.73
CA GLY A 241 9.82 2.99 2.13
C GLY A 241 10.55 3.93 1.18
N TRP A 242 11.14 5.01 1.67
CA TRP A 242 11.74 6.04 0.82
C TRP A 242 12.83 5.54 -0.12
N GLN A 243 13.56 4.50 0.27
CA GLN A 243 14.63 3.89 -0.51
C GLN A 243 14.12 3.13 -1.73
N SER A 244 12.82 2.79 -1.80
CA SER A 244 12.27 2.17 -3.02
C SER A 244 12.13 3.15 -4.19
N PHE A 245 12.28 4.45 -3.96
CA PHE A 245 12.44 5.45 -5.02
C PHE A 245 13.87 5.56 -5.55
N ASN A 246 14.85 4.90 -4.93
CA ASN A 246 16.22 4.96 -5.42
C ASN A 246 16.28 4.35 -6.83
N PRO A 247 17.00 4.99 -7.76
CA PRO A 247 17.20 4.45 -9.09
C PRO A 247 17.87 3.08 -9.03
N VAL A 248 17.44 2.17 -9.90
CA VAL A 248 18.02 0.84 -10.05
C VAL A 248 18.53 0.70 -11.47
N ASP A 249 19.80 0.32 -11.59
CA ASP A 249 20.42 -0.08 -12.85
C ASP A 249 20.50 -1.61 -12.94
N MET A 250 21.09 -2.13 -14.03
CA MET A 250 21.27 -3.57 -14.22
C MET A 250 22.07 -4.24 -13.09
N ALA A 251 23.07 -3.56 -12.53
CA ALA A 251 23.88 -4.11 -11.45
C ALA A 251 23.05 -4.22 -10.15
N GLY A 252 22.26 -3.19 -9.84
CA GLY A 252 21.31 -3.19 -8.72
C GLY A 252 20.25 -4.29 -8.88
N LEU A 253 19.68 -4.44 -10.07
CA LEU A 253 18.72 -5.49 -10.37
C LEU A 253 19.34 -6.89 -10.21
N GLN A 254 20.55 -7.10 -10.77
CA GLN A 254 21.27 -8.36 -10.64
C GLN A 254 21.54 -8.70 -9.17
N TRP A 255 21.95 -7.71 -8.36
CA TRP A 255 22.13 -7.88 -6.92
C TRP A 255 20.83 -8.34 -6.23
N MET A 256 19.67 -7.78 -6.60
CA MET A 256 18.38 -8.19 -6.03
C MET A 256 18.02 -9.63 -6.41
N ILE A 257 18.30 -10.04 -7.64
CA ILE A 257 18.06 -11.40 -8.14
C ILE A 257 19.00 -12.39 -7.45
N ASP A 258 20.27 -12.05 -7.25
CA ASP A 258 21.25 -12.93 -6.62
C ASP A 258 21.18 -12.93 -5.10
N ASN A 259 20.44 -11.98 -4.51
CA ASN A 259 20.33 -11.77 -3.08
C ASN A 259 20.00 -13.09 -2.32
N PRO A 260 20.67 -13.38 -1.19
CA PRO A 260 20.38 -14.58 -0.39
C PRO A 260 18.91 -14.67 0.04
N ASN A 261 18.26 -13.53 0.29
CA ASN A 261 16.84 -13.45 0.53
C ASN A 261 16.07 -13.53 -0.80
N ARG A 262 15.43 -14.69 -1.04
CA ARG A 262 14.64 -14.99 -2.24
C ARG A 262 13.46 -14.04 -2.50
N TYR A 263 13.05 -13.24 -1.51
CA TYR A 263 11.92 -12.33 -1.62
C TYR A 263 12.31 -10.92 -2.07
N THR A 264 13.60 -10.60 -2.13
CA THR A 264 14.11 -9.24 -2.40
C THR A 264 13.58 -8.66 -3.71
N PHE A 265 13.71 -9.39 -4.82
CA PHE A 265 13.19 -8.95 -6.13
C PHE A 265 11.67 -8.72 -6.10
N GLY A 266 10.90 -9.66 -5.51
CA GLY A 266 9.45 -9.53 -5.46
C GLY A 266 8.96 -8.37 -4.58
N PHE A 267 9.65 -8.10 -3.46
CA PHE A 267 9.37 -6.94 -2.62
C PHE A 267 9.74 -5.64 -3.32
N TRP A 268 10.89 -5.58 -4.00
CA TRP A 268 11.26 -4.42 -4.81
C TRP A 268 10.22 -4.13 -5.89
N LEU A 269 9.82 -5.16 -6.66
CA LEU A 269 8.81 -5.02 -7.70
C LEU A 269 7.49 -4.50 -7.12
N ARG A 270 7.02 -5.09 -6.02
CA ARG A 270 5.82 -4.63 -5.29
C ARG A 270 5.94 -3.17 -4.86
N SER A 271 7.10 -2.74 -4.37
CA SER A 271 7.32 -1.35 -3.94
C SER A 271 7.23 -0.38 -5.10
N ILE A 272 7.96 -0.62 -6.20
CA ILE A 272 7.99 0.32 -7.33
C ILE A 272 6.63 0.39 -8.07
N THR A 273 5.87 -0.70 -8.11
CA THR A 273 4.52 -0.69 -8.69
C THR A 273 3.47 -0.11 -7.77
N GLY A 274 3.76 0.01 -6.46
CA GLY A 274 2.83 0.53 -5.45
C GLY A 274 2.94 2.05 -5.23
N HIS A 275 3.91 2.72 -5.84
CA HIS A 275 4.04 4.18 -5.73
C HIS A 275 2.95 4.89 -6.55
N PRO A 276 2.27 5.90 -5.98
CA PRO A 276 1.38 6.71 -6.78
C PRO A 276 2.17 7.55 -7.80
N ASP A 277 1.55 7.85 -8.94
CA ASP A 277 2.15 8.59 -10.04
C ASP A 277 2.74 9.96 -9.62
N TRP A 278 2.07 10.67 -8.74
CA TRP A 278 2.51 11.96 -8.20
C TRP A 278 3.68 11.85 -7.20
N ALA A 279 4.05 10.64 -6.77
CA ALA A 279 5.14 10.38 -5.85
C ALA A 279 6.44 9.94 -6.54
N ILE A 280 6.41 9.60 -7.83
CA ILE A 280 7.57 9.07 -8.56
C ILE A 280 8.69 10.11 -8.60
N GLN A 281 9.90 9.70 -8.18
CA GLN A 281 11.09 10.56 -8.15
C GLN A 281 12.00 10.37 -9.37
N THR A 282 11.97 9.18 -9.98
CA THR A 282 12.74 8.81 -11.16
C THR A 282 12.01 7.73 -11.94
N THR A 283 12.16 7.72 -13.26
CA THR A 283 11.60 6.70 -14.15
C THR A 283 12.57 5.55 -14.43
N GLN A 284 13.83 5.65 -14.00
CA GLN A 284 14.90 4.73 -14.38
C GLN A 284 14.57 3.25 -14.12
N SER A 285 14.02 2.92 -12.95
CA SER A 285 13.66 1.53 -12.62
C SER A 285 12.54 0.98 -13.52
N TYR A 286 11.62 1.84 -13.95
CA TYR A 286 10.52 1.47 -14.86
C TYR A 286 11.02 1.32 -16.29
N GLU A 287 11.89 2.21 -16.74
CA GLU A 287 12.55 2.15 -18.05
C GLU A 287 13.40 0.88 -18.16
N LEU A 288 14.18 0.55 -17.13
CA LEU A 288 14.96 -0.69 -17.06
C LEU A 288 14.09 -1.94 -17.24
N LEU A 289 12.97 -2.02 -16.53
CA LEU A 289 12.04 -3.15 -16.66
C LEU A 289 11.38 -3.17 -18.03
N ALA A 290 11.00 -2.02 -18.58
CA ALA A 290 10.43 -1.93 -19.92
C ALA A 290 11.43 -2.42 -20.98
N GLU A 291 12.69 -2.00 -20.91
CA GLU A 291 13.75 -2.45 -21.80
C GLU A 291 13.97 -3.96 -21.75
N LEU A 292 14.02 -4.54 -20.54
CA LEU A 292 14.19 -5.99 -20.36
C LEU A 292 13.00 -6.80 -20.90
N LEU A 293 11.78 -6.28 -20.75
CA LEU A 293 10.57 -6.89 -21.30
C LEU A 293 10.50 -6.76 -22.82
N GLU A 294 10.87 -5.60 -23.39
CA GLU A 294 10.91 -5.38 -24.83
C GLU A 294 11.98 -6.25 -25.52
N ALA A 295 13.11 -6.48 -24.84
CA ALA A 295 14.19 -7.34 -25.31
C ALA A 295 13.96 -8.83 -25.04
N ASP A 296 12.90 -9.21 -24.31
CA ASP A 296 12.62 -10.59 -23.85
C ASP A 296 13.78 -11.22 -23.04
N THR A 297 14.50 -10.42 -22.27
CA THR A 297 15.70 -10.85 -21.51
C THR A 297 15.49 -10.92 -20.01
N LEU A 298 14.33 -10.49 -19.51
CA LEU A 298 14.03 -10.51 -18.07
C LEU A 298 14.12 -11.94 -17.50
N MET A 299 13.64 -12.94 -18.24
CA MET A 299 13.67 -14.33 -17.77
C MET A 299 15.06 -14.95 -17.81
N ASP A 300 15.94 -14.47 -18.69
CA ASP A 300 17.32 -14.96 -18.82
C ASP A 300 18.17 -14.64 -17.59
N ILE A 301 17.88 -13.52 -16.92
CA ILE A 301 18.58 -13.10 -15.71
C ILE A 301 17.99 -13.70 -14.43
N MET A 302 16.77 -14.25 -14.48
CA MET A 302 16.09 -14.79 -13.28
C MET A 302 16.65 -16.15 -12.88
N ASN A 303 16.99 -16.32 -11.60
CA ASN A 303 17.36 -17.61 -11.04
C ASN A 303 16.17 -18.32 -10.36
N ASP A 304 16.24 -19.65 -10.25
CA ASP A 304 15.18 -20.50 -9.67
C ASP A 304 14.77 -20.09 -8.26
N LYS A 305 15.74 -19.66 -7.45
CA LYS A 305 15.51 -19.20 -6.08
C LYS A 305 14.59 -17.98 -6.07
N THR A 306 14.89 -16.99 -6.89
CA THR A 306 14.11 -15.76 -7.02
C THR A 306 12.73 -16.02 -7.60
N LEU A 307 12.63 -16.87 -8.63
CA LEU A 307 11.33 -17.29 -9.18
C LEU A 307 10.48 -18.02 -8.14
N GLN A 308 11.07 -18.88 -7.31
CA GLN A 308 10.37 -19.54 -6.20
C GLN A 308 9.89 -18.53 -5.16
N GLY A 309 10.70 -17.52 -4.82
CA GLY A 309 10.31 -16.46 -3.90
C GLY A 309 9.14 -15.63 -4.45
N PHE A 310 9.22 -15.24 -5.71
CA PHE A 310 8.18 -14.47 -6.40
C PHE A 310 6.82 -15.18 -6.37
N ARG A 311 6.78 -16.48 -6.72
CA ARG A 311 5.56 -17.31 -6.69
C ARG A 311 4.91 -17.45 -5.31
N ARG A 312 5.60 -17.10 -4.23
CA ARG A 312 5.08 -17.18 -2.85
C ARG A 312 4.59 -15.83 -2.30
N ILE A 313 4.92 -14.72 -2.96
CA ILE A 313 4.46 -13.38 -2.59
C ILE A 313 3.11 -13.08 -3.26
N SER A 314 2.85 -13.67 -4.43
CA SER A 314 1.63 -13.57 -5.23
C SER A 314 0.46 -14.40 -4.68
#